data_AF-A0A7X8TL53-F1
#
_entry.id   AF-A0A7X8TL53-F1
#
_cell.length_a   1.000
_cell.length_b   1.000
_cell.length_c   1.000
_cell.angle_alpha   90.00
_cell.angle_beta   90.00
_cell.angle_gamma   90.00
#
_symmetry.space_group_name_H-M   'P 1'
#
loop_
_entity.id
_entity.type
_entity.pdbx_description
1 polymer ?
#
loop_
_entity_poly.entity_id
_entity_poly.type
_entity_poly.pdbx_seq_one_letter_code
_entity_poly.pdbx_strand_id
1 'polypeptide(L)' 'MRDGNKRTALILLIIFLRRNGARLIADDDAVFDYILDVAQGNLALEASAEFLEANLQRWAD' A
#
# COMPACT_ATOMS: atom_id res chain seq x y z
N MET A 1 2.42 -23.24 3.92
CA MET A 1 3.11 -22.46 2.86
C MET A 1 2.19 -22.32 1.64
N ARG A 2 1.15 -21.47 1.70
CA ARG A 2 0.27 -21.23 0.53
C ARG A 2 -0.44 -19.89 0.55
N ASP A 3 0.06 -18.89 1.28
CA ASP A 3 -0.70 -17.67 1.47
C ASP A 3 -0.03 -16.45 0.85
N GLY A 4 -0.27 -16.28 -0.45
CA GLY A 4 0.21 -15.15 -1.24
C GLY A 4 -0.58 -13.87 -1.00
N ASN A 5 -1.60 -13.87 -0.13
CA ASN A 5 -2.55 -12.78 0.05
C ASN A 5 -1.87 -11.42 0.27
N LYS A 6 -0.80 -11.35 1.08
CA LYS A 6 -0.07 -10.09 1.33
C LYS A 6 0.62 -9.55 0.07
N ARG A 7 1.29 -10.44 -0.69
CA ARG A 7 1.94 -10.08 -1.97
C ARG A 7 0.90 -9.69 -3.01
N THR A 8 -0.18 -10.43 -3.12
CA THR A 8 -1.28 -10.12 -4.03
C THR A 8 -1.93 -8.78 -3.66
N ALA A 9 -2.18 -8.51 -2.38
CA ALA A 9 -2.73 -7.24 -1.91
C ALA A 9 -1.80 -6.06 -2.27
N LEU A 10 -0.49 -6.18 -2.02
CA LEU A 10 0.48 -5.16 -2.40
C LEU A 10 0.51 -4.91 -3.91
N ILE A 11 0.47 -5.97 -4.73
CA ILE A 11 0.41 -5.84 -6.19
C ILE A 11 -0.88 -5.13 -6.63
N LEU A 12 -2.03 -5.51 -6.07
CA LEU A 12 -3.31 -4.88 -6.37
C LEU A 12 -3.33 -3.40 -5.99
N LEU A 13 -2.77 -3.05 -4.83
CA LEU A 13 -2.61 -1.67 -4.40
C LEU A 13 -1.75 -0.87 -5.39
N ILE A 14 -0.58 -1.39 -5.78
CA ILE A 14 0.30 -0.75 -6.75
C ILE A 14 -0.42 -0.53 -8.09
N ILE A 15 -1.16 -1.55 -8.57
CA ILE A 15 -1.94 -1.44 -9.82
C ILE A 15 -3.03 -0.37 -9.68
N PHE A 16 -3.76 -0.37 -8.57
CA PHE A 16 -4.81 0.62 -8.30
C PHE A 16 -4.24 2.05 -8.34
N LEU A 17 -3.17 2.31 -7.61
CA LEU A 17 -2.52 3.64 -7.58
C LEU A 17 -2.03 4.03 -8.97
N ARG A 18 -1.38 3.10 -9.68
CA ARG A 18 -0.87 3.32 -11.03
C ARG A 18 -1.98 3.69 -12.02
N ARG A 19 -3.14 3.03 -11.92
CA ARG A 19 -4.32 3.33 -12.75
C ARG A 19 -4.91 4.72 -12.47
N ASN A 20 -4.59 5.30 -11.31
CA ASN A 20 -5.03 6.62 -10.86
C ASN A 20 -3.90 7.68 -10.91
N GLY A 21 -2.85 7.44 -11.71
CA GLY A 21 -1.76 8.40 -11.90
C GLY A 21 -0.91 8.63 -10.64
N ALA A 22 -0.82 7.64 -9.76
CA ALA A 22 -0.05 7.74 -8.53
C ALA A 22 0.91 6.56 -8.37
N ARG A 23 2.00 6.78 -7.64
CA ARG A 23 2.99 5.76 -7.28
C ARG A 23 3.26 5.83 -5.79
N LEU A 24 3.25 4.68 -5.12
CA LEU A 24 3.71 4.57 -3.73
C LEU A 24 5.23 4.75 -3.68
N ILE A 25 5.68 5.68 -2.83
CA ILE A 25 7.06 6.05 -2.54
C ILE A 25 7.25 5.91 -1.03
N ALA A 26 7.69 4.73 -0.61
CA ALA A 26 8.07 4.39 0.74
C ALA A 26 9.22 3.37 0.66
N ASP A 27 10.03 3.27 1.71
CA ASP A 27 11.05 2.21 1.79
C ASP A 27 10.40 0.83 2.03
N ASP A 28 11.17 -0.22 1.75
CA ASP A 28 10.66 -1.59 1.80
C ASP A 28 10.19 -2.00 3.20
N ASP A 29 10.84 -1.50 4.26
CA ASP A 29 10.49 -1.79 5.65
C ASP A 29 9.14 -1.15 6.00
N ALA A 30 8.93 0.12 5.65
CA ALA A 30 7.67 0.84 5.86
C ALA A 30 6.51 0.19 5.09
N VAL A 31 6.73 -0.25 3.84
CA VAL A 31 5.72 -0.98 3.06
C VAL A 31 5.42 -2.35 3.68
N PHE A 32 6.45 -3.02 4.18
CA PHE A 32 6.28 -4.32 4.84
C PHE A 32 5.44 -4.21 6.12
N ASP A 33 5.77 -3.25 6.99
CA ASP A 33 5.05 -3.01 8.25
C ASP A 33 3.60 -2.62 7.98
N TYR A 34 3.36 -1.71 7.03
CA TYR A 34 2.02 -1.32 6.60
C TYR A 34 1.16 -2.53 6.16
N ILE A 35 1.70 -3.39 5.29
CA ILE A 35 0.98 -4.58 4.81
C ILE A 35 0.75 -5.59 5.95
N LEU A 36 1.67 -5.68 6.90
CA LEU A 36 1.53 -6.55 8.06
C LEU A 36 0.40 -6.06 8.98
N ASP A 37 0.36 -4.77 9.30
CA ASP A 37 -0.66 -4.17 10.15
C ASP A 37 -2.06 -4.24 9.54
N VAL A 38 -2.18 -3.99 8.24
CA VAL A 38 -3.44 -4.21 7.50
C VAL A 38 -3.89 -5.65 7.61
N ALA A 39 -2.98 -6.61 7.39
CA ALA A 39 -3.33 -8.02 7.39
C ALA A 39 -3.64 -8.58 8.78
N GLN A 40 -3.15 -7.94 9.84
CA GLN A 40 -3.49 -8.28 11.22
C GLN A 40 -4.78 -7.60 11.70
N GLY A 41 -5.31 -6.64 10.94
CA GLY A 41 -6.47 -5.82 11.34
C GLY A 41 -6.12 -4.75 12.37
N ASN A 42 -4.83 -4.42 12.50
CA ASN A 42 -4.35 -3.38 13.43
C ASN A 42 -4.49 -1.97 12.84
N LEU A 43 -4.68 -1.88 11.51
CA LEU A 43 -4.80 -0.61 10.81
C LEU A 43 -6.25 -0.37 10.36
N ALA A 44 -6.83 0.74 10.83
CA ALA A 44 -8.13 1.22 10.35
C ALA A 44 -8.04 1.71 8.90
N LEU A 45 -9.18 1.78 8.21
CA LEU A 45 -9.25 2.20 6.81
C LEU A 45 -8.73 3.64 6.64
N GLU A 46 -9.09 4.54 7.55
CA GLU A 46 -8.72 5.95 7.53
C GLU A 46 -7.21 6.11 7.73
N ALA A 47 -6.63 5.40 8.70
CA ALA A 47 -5.19 5.37 8.92
C ALA A 47 -4.43 4.77 7.72
N SER A 48 -5.03 3.78 7.05
CA SER A 48 -4.48 3.27 5.79
C SER A 48 -4.50 4.33 4.69
N ALA A 49 -5.55 5.14 4.58
CA ALA A 49 -5.61 6.22 3.60
C ALA A 49 -4.56 7.30 3.89
N GLU A 50 -4.41 7.70 5.16
CA GLU A 50 -3.39 8.66 5.61
C GLU A 50 -1.97 8.20 5.27
N PHE A 51 -1.64 6.93 5.56
CA PHE A 51 -0.34 6.35 5.18
C PHE A 51 -0.10 6.45 3.68
N LEU A 52 -1.10 6.09 2.87
CA LEU A 52 -0.96 6.16 1.42
C LEU A 52 -0.78 7.61 0.97
N GLU A 53 -1.62 8.55 1.40
CA GLU A 53 -1.50 9.96 1.01
C GLU A 53 -0.13 10.56 1.34
N ALA A 54 0.42 10.26 2.52
CA ALA A 54 1.74 10.73 2.92
C ALA A 54 2.89 10.15 2.07
N ASN A 55 2.67 9.01 1.43
CA ASN A 55 3.70 8.26 0.69
C ASN A 55 3.38 8.12 -0.81
N LEU A 56 2.52 8.96 -1.37
CA LEU A 56 2.19 8.90 -2.80
C LEU A 56 2.85 10.04 -3.57
N GLN A 57 3.41 9.71 -4.73
CA GLN A 57 3.79 10.68 -5.75
C GLN A 57 2.79 10.60 -6.91
N ARG A 58 2.22 11.74 -7.31
CA ARG A 58 1.41 11.85 -8.53
C ARG A 58 2.31 11.96 -9.75
N TRP A 59 1.91 11.33 -10.85
CA TRP A 59 2.52 11.59 -12.15
C TRP A 59 2.18 13.01 -12.58
N ALA A 60 3.17 13.73 -13.12
CA ALA A 60 2.90 14.99 -13.81
C ALA A 60 2.18 14.66 -15.14
N ASP A 61 1.15 15.45 -15.47
CA ASP A 61 0.43 15.36 -16.74
C ASP A 61 1.34 15.56 -17.96
#